data_AF-A0A6N7ZAQ1-F1
#
_entry.id   AF-A0A6N7ZAQ1-F1
#
_cell.length_a   1.000
_cell.length_b   1.000
_cell.length_c   1.000
_cell.angle_alpha   90.00
_cell.angle_beta   90.00
_cell.angle_gamma   90.00
#
_symmetry.space_group_name_H-M   'P 1'
#
loop_
_entity.id
_entity.type
_entity.pdbx_description
1 polymer ?
#
loop_
_entity_poly.entity_id
_entity_poly.type
_entity_poly.pdbx_seq_one_letter_code
_entity_poly.pdbx_strand_id
1 'polypeptide(L)' 'MSSPERDELKRLVDELPEEQVPQALADVRRHLHPVRERTWPPAFFGSVEGDSTSIGARAEELLSEGFGR' A
#
# COMPACT_ATOMS: atom_id res chain seq x y z
N MET A 1 -10.24 3.77 11.83
CA MET A 1 -9.75 4.66 12.92
C MET A 1 -8.25 4.47 13.02
N SER A 2 -7.47 5.55 12.97
CA SER A 2 -6.01 5.51 13.13
C SER A 2 -5.68 5.16 14.59
N SER A 3 -4.57 4.47 14.85
CA SER A 3 -4.17 4.19 16.23
C SER A 3 -3.61 5.48 16.88
N PRO A 4 -3.73 5.64 18.21
CA PRO A 4 -3.17 6.80 18.91
C PRO A 4 -1.69 7.05 18.58
N GLU A 5 -0.90 5.99 18.40
CA GLU A 5 0.51 6.05 18.05
C GLU A 5 0.75 6.60 16.65
N ARG A 6 -0.13 6.25 15.68
CA ARG A 6 -0.05 6.82 14.32
C ARG A 6 -0.40 8.29 14.29
N ASP A 7 -1.33 8.73 15.13
CA ASP A 7 -1.72 10.13 15.19
C ASP A 7 -0.66 10.97 15.90
N GLU A 8 0.00 10.43 16.92
CA GLU A 8 1.17 11.05 17.54
C GLU A 8 2.32 11.20 16.55
N LEU A 9 2.62 10.17 15.75
CA LEU A 9 3.67 10.26 14.75
C LEU A 9 3.43 11.38 13.72
N LYS A 10 2.17 11.59 13.30
CA LYS A 10 1.83 12.70 12.39
C LYS A 10 2.12 14.06 13.01
N ARG A 11 1.71 14.27 14.27
CA ARG A 11 1.99 15.52 15.00
C ARG A 11 3.49 15.82 15.07
N LEU A 12 4.28 14.80 15.42
CA LEU A 12 5.74 14.95 15.49
C LEU A 12 6.38 15.30 14.15
N VAL A 13 5.84 14.77 13.05
CA VAL A 13 6.31 15.12 11.69
C VAL A 13 5.96 16.56 11.33
N ASP A 14 4.77 17.03 11.70
CA ASP A 14 4.33 18.41 11.41
C ASP A 14 5.13 19.46 12.20
N GLU A 15 5.63 19.12 13.39
CA GLU A 15 6.42 20.01 14.25
C GLU A 15 7.95 19.91 14.01
N LEU A 16 8.39 19.05 13.09
CA LEU A 16 9.81 18.76 12.89
C LEU A 16 10.53 19.93 12.16
N PRO A 17 11.69 20.40 12.66
CA PRO A 17 12.50 21.37 11.94
C PRO A 17 12.99 20.83 10.59
N GLU A 18 12.98 21.67 9.56
CA GLU A 18 13.31 21.31 8.17
C GLU A 18 14.69 20.65 8.03
N GLU A 19 15.68 21.09 8.81
CA GLU A 19 17.02 20.52 8.82
C GLU A 19 17.07 19.08 9.34
N GLN A 20 16.08 18.66 10.14
CA GLN A 20 15.98 17.31 10.71
C GLN A 20 15.12 16.37 9.85
N VAL A 21 14.31 16.91 8.94
CA VAL A 21 13.46 16.13 8.02
C VAL A 21 14.23 15.05 7.26
N PRO A 22 15.42 15.30 6.68
CA PRO A 22 16.15 14.26 5.94
C PRO A 22 16.54 13.05 6.80
N GLN A 23 16.94 13.28 8.05
CA GLN A 23 17.34 12.23 8.98
C GLN A 23 16.12 11.43 9.46
N ALA A 24 15.06 12.11 9.89
CA ALA A 24 13.82 11.46 10.31
C ALA A 24 13.20 10.62 9.18
N LEU A 25 13.24 11.11 7.94
CA LEU A 25 12.78 10.38 6.77
C LEU A 25 13.61 9.11 6.53
N ALA A 26 14.93 9.18 6.70
CA ALA A 26 15.81 8.01 6.57
C ALA A 26 15.48 6.94 7.62
N ASP A 27 15.23 7.35 8.86
CA ASP A 27 14.91 6.44 9.96
C ASP A 27 13.53 5.79 9.79
N VAL A 28 12.50 6.55 9.43
CA VAL A 28 11.17 5.99 9.13
C VAL A 28 11.24 5.02 7.95
N ARG A 29 12.01 5.34 6.90
CA ARG A 29 12.21 4.44 5.75
C ARG A 29 12.85 3.11 6.13
N ARG A 30 13.69 3.05 7.18
CA ARG A 30 14.25 1.77 7.68
C ARG A 30 13.18 0.87 8.28
N HIS A 31 12.13 1.44 8.88
CA HIS A 31 11.01 0.69 9.44
C HIS A 31 10.00 0.23 8.40
N LEU A 32 9.94 0.93 7.27
CA LEU A 32 9.20 0.48 6.10
C LEU A 32 9.96 -0.70 5.47
N HIS A 33 9.68 -1.91 5.98
CA HIS A 33 10.05 -3.12 5.25
C HIS A 33 9.47 -2.97 3.86
N PRO A 34 10.30 -3.01 2.80
CA PRO A 34 9.72 -3.06 1.49
C PRO A 34 8.89 -4.34 1.44
N VAL A 35 7.64 -4.24 1.00
CA VAL A 35 6.85 -5.40 0.53
C VAL A 35 7.52 -5.88 -0.77
N ARG A 36 8.80 -6.26 -0.69
CA ARG A 36 9.64 -6.74 -1.78
C ARG A 36 9.75 -8.25 -1.77
N GLU A 37 9.46 -8.90 -0.64
CA GLU A 37 9.41 -10.37 -0.59
C GLU A 37 8.18 -10.95 -1.29
N ARG A 38 7.13 -10.14 -1.51
CA ARG A 38 6.02 -10.48 -2.41
C ARG A 38 6.02 -9.48 -3.54
N THR A 39 6.59 -9.86 -4.68
CA THR A 39 6.50 -9.06 -5.91
C THR A 39 5.03 -8.80 -6.20
N TRP A 40 4.64 -7.54 -6.10
CA TRP A 40 3.40 -7.05 -6.67
C TRP A 40 3.71 -6.47 -8.06
N PRO A 41 2.95 -6.83 -9.09
CA PRO A 41 1.86 -7.79 -9.02
C PRO A 41 2.38 -9.25 -8.93
N PRO A 42 1.66 -10.16 -8.24
CA PRO A 42 1.98 -11.58 -8.22
C PRO A 42 2.07 -12.17 -9.63
N ALA A 43 2.79 -13.28 -9.81
CA ALA A 43 2.95 -13.91 -11.13
C ALA A 43 1.61 -14.31 -11.80
N PHE A 44 0.55 -14.50 -11.02
CA PHE A 44 -0.80 -14.82 -11.52
C PHE A 44 -1.63 -13.58 -11.90
N PHE A 45 -1.15 -12.37 -11.60
CA PHE A 45 -1.87 -11.13 -11.87
C PHE A 45 -1.91 -10.88 -13.39
N GLY A 46 -3.12 -10.89 -13.95
CA GLY A 46 -3.34 -10.79 -15.39
C GLY A 46 -3.21 -12.12 -16.15
N SER A 47 -3.06 -13.26 -15.47
CA SER A 47 -3.04 -14.58 -16.12
C SER A 47 -4.43 -15.10 -16.53
N VAL A 48 -5.48 -14.31 -16.32
CA VAL A 48 -6.84 -14.66 -16.76
C VAL A 48 -6.97 -14.34 -18.25
N GLU A 49 -7.23 -15.35 -19.07
CA GLU A 49 -7.61 -15.14 -20.47
C GLU A 49 -9.03 -14.54 -20.55
N GLY A 50 -9.14 -13.34 -21.10
CA GLY A 50 -10.41 -12.64 -21.30
C GLY A 50 -10.20 -11.26 -21.92
N ASP A 51 -11.25 -10.66 -22.47
CA ASP A 51 -11.19 -9.27 -22.93
C ASP A 51 -11.03 -8.36 -21.71
N SER A 52 -9.86 -7.74 -21.60
CA SER A 52 -9.48 -6.84 -20.50
C SER A 52 -10.50 -5.73 -20.27
N THR A 53 -11.20 -5.30 -21.33
CA THR A 53 -12.25 -4.28 -21.26
C THR A 53 -13.48 -4.78 -20.52
N SER A 54 -13.89 -6.01 -20.82
CA SER A 54 -15.04 -6.66 -20.17
C SER A 54 -14.79 -6.98 -18.69
N ILE A 55 -13.56 -7.39 -18.35
CA ILE A 55 -13.15 -7.67 -16.97
C ILE A 55 -13.08 -6.38 -16.15
N GLY A 56 -12.51 -5.31 -16.71
CA GLY A 56 -12.49 -4.00 -16.05
C GLY A 56 -13.90 -3.44 -15.79
N ALA A 57 -14.81 -3.60 -16.76
CA ALA A 57 -16.19 -3.13 -16.63
C ALA A 57 -17.01 -3.87 -15.56
N ARG A 58 -16.63 -5.12 -15.23
CA ARG A 58 -17.30 -5.96 -14.22
C ARG A 58 -16.46 -6.13 -12.95
N ALA A 59 -15.44 -5.31 -12.75
CA ALA A 59 -14.52 -5.45 -11.63
C ALA A 59 -15.24 -5.50 -10.28
N GLU A 60 -16.23 -4.63 -10.05
CA GLU A 60 -16.97 -4.59 -8.79
C GLU A 60 -17.78 -5.87 -8.54
N GLU A 61 -18.42 -6.42 -9.58
CA GLU A 61 -19.18 -7.67 -9.51
C GLU A 61 -18.23 -8.86 -9.23
N LEU A 62 -17.13 -8.95 -9.97
CA LEU A 62 -16.11 -9.99 -9.79
C LEU A 62 -15.43 -9.92 -8.42
N LEU A 63 -15.23 -8.72 -7.88
CA LEU A 63 -14.66 -8.51 -6.55
C LEU A 63 -15.66 -8.85 -5.43
N SER A 64 -16.96 -8.70 -5.69
CA SER A 64 -18.03 -9.04 -4.73
C SER A 64 -18.15 -10.55 -4.47
N GLU A 65 -17.70 -11.38 -5.41
CA GLU A 65 -17.68 -12.85 -5.29
C GLU A 65 -16.56 -13.35 -4.34
N GLY A 66 -15.59 -12.48 -3.99
CA GLY A 66 -14.48 -12.78 -3.08
C GLY A 66 -13.34 -13.57 -3.72
N PHE A 67 -12.11 -13.40 -3.19
CA PHE A 67 -10.93 -14.13 -3.65
C PHE A 67 -10.77 -15.47 -2.90
N GLY A 68 -10.77 -16.58 -3.64
CA GLY A 68 -10.30 -17.88 -3.16
C GLY A 68 -11.22 -18.56 -2.14
N ARG A 69 -11.86 -19.66 -2.56
CA ARG A 69 -12.36 -20.68 -1.62
C ARG A 69 -11.24 -21.68 -1.35
#